data_AF-A0A0F5PHV2-F1
#
_entry.id   AF-A0A0F5PHV2-F1
#
_cell.length_a   1.000
_cell.length_b   1.000
_cell.length_c   1.000
_cell.angle_alpha   90.00
_cell.angle_beta   90.00
_cell.angle_gamma   90.00
#
_symmetry.space_group_name_H-M   'P 1'
#
loop_
_entity.id
_entity.type
_entity.pdbx_description
1 polymer ?
#
loop_
_entity_poly.entity_id
_entity_poly.type
_entity_poly.pdbx_seq_one_letter_code
_entity_poly.pdbx_strand_id
1 'polypeptide(L)'
;MFLQPDLFDSAKRPGPDVRGSMSLPGLIERIADVSPRPRYAFMVLNLIAKVANNNSGSAGPYVVEHDRRIPLRDWLCDSLVPMAKRDARRLAIVNEVRSSLNRMNVLPSDVDAAERMVEEEVRARVRRSGRCNVSRAVSDLVRAGLLRRHYQGFRVDHHNRGAQREAVYTITALAAGALNGRK
;
A
#
# COMPACT_ATOMS: atom_id res chain seq x y z
N MET A 1 0.07 -5.58 70.92
CA MET A 1 -0.37 -6.42 69.79
C MET A 1 -0.20 -5.60 68.53
N PHE A 2 0.77 -5.94 67.68
CA PHE A 2 0.98 -5.32 66.38
C PHE A 2 0.01 -5.95 65.37
N LEU A 3 -0.81 -5.14 64.71
CA LEU A 3 -1.58 -5.55 63.54
C LEU A 3 -1.02 -4.82 62.33
N GLN A 4 -0.27 -5.55 61.51
CA GLN A 4 0.13 -5.11 60.17
C GLN A 4 -1.09 -5.14 59.22
N PRO A 5 -1.16 -4.24 58.23
CA PRO A 5 -2.27 -4.15 57.29
C PRO A 5 -2.19 -5.21 56.20
N ASP A 6 -3.34 -5.79 55.81
CA ASP A 6 -3.49 -6.65 54.64
C ASP A 6 -3.24 -5.84 53.36
N LEU A 7 -1.98 -5.81 52.94
CA LEU A 7 -1.44 -5.13 51.75
C LEU A 7 -1.80 -5.83 50.42
N PHE A 8 -2.69 -6.82 50.43
CA PHE A 8 -2.92 -7.70 49.27
C PHE A 8 -4.38 -7.94 48.88
N ASP A 9 -5.34 -7.13 49.31
CA ASP A 9 -6.73 -7.24 48.84
C ASP A 9 -7.11 -6.18 47.80
N SER A 10 -6.29 -6.11 46.75
CA SER A 10 -6.68 -5.51 45.47
C SER A 10 -6.45 -6.54 44.39
N ALA A 11 -7.22 -7.63 44.45
CA ALA A 11 -7.44 -8.50 43.31
C ALA A 11 -8.10 -7.66 42.20
N LYS A 12 -7.24 -7.03 41.40
CA LYS A 12 -7.55 -6.37 40.14
C LYS A 12 -8.30 -7.38 39.30
N ARG A 13 -9.64 -7.28 39.26
CA ARG A 13 -10.47 -8.02 38.32
C ARG A 13 -9.85 -7.83 36.94
N PRO A 14 -9.42 -8.89 36.23
CA PRO A 14 -8.93 -8.70 34.88
C PRO A 14 -10.11 -8.14 34.09
N GLY A 15 -9.98 -6.88 33.69
CA GLY A 15 -10.85 -6.30 32.67
C GLY A 15 -10.78 -7.15 31.40
N PRO A 16 -11.75 -7.01 30.49
CA PRO A 16 -11.80 -7.79 29.26
C PRO A 16 -10.44 -7.75 28.56
N ASP A 17 -9.97 -8.93 28.21
CA ASP A 17 -8.63 -9.21 27.68
C ASP A 17 -8.26 -8.25 26.53
N VAL A 18 -7.44 -7.22 26.81
CA VAL A 18 -6.83 -6.33 25.80
C VAL A 18 -5.67 -7.06 25.10
N ARG A 19 -5.79 -8.37 24.88
CA ARG A 19 -4.85 -9.16 24.08
C ARG A 19 -5.28 -9.06 22.62
N GLY A 20 -4.95 -7.95 21.97
CA GLY A 20 -4.95 -7.92 20.50
C GLY A 20 -5.18 -6.59 19.81
N SER A 21 -5.49 -5.50 20.52
CA SER A 21 -5.61 -4.19 19.88
C SER A 21 -4.22 -3.57 19.68
N MET A 22 -3.69 -3.69 18.47
CA MET A 22 -2.47 -2.97 18.07
C MET A 22 -2.77 -1.48 17.96
N SER A 23 -1.90 -0.64 18.54
CA SER A 23 -1.97 0.81 18.38
C SER A 23 -1.33 1.26 17.05
N LEU A 24 -1.61 2.48 16.60
CA LEU A 24 -0.98 3.02 15.39
C LEU A 24 0.56 3.06 15.48
N PRO A 25 1.19 3.48 16.60
CA PRO A 25 2.64 3.37 16.76
C PRO A 25 3.15 1.93 16.66
N GLY A 26 2.48 0.98 17.32
CA GLY A 26 2.87 -0.44 17.25
C GLY A 26 2.72 -1.05 15.85
N LEU A 27 1.77 -0.55 15.06
CA LEU A 27 1.64 -0.91 13.64
C LEU A 27 2.82 -0.38 12.82
N ILE A 28 3.25 0.85 13.07
CA ILE A 28 4.40 1.45 12.36
C ILE A 28 5.70 0.71 12.72
N GLU A 29 5.89 0.40 14.01
CA GLU A 29 7.04 -0.36 14.51
C GLU A 29 7.10 -1.75 13.85
N ARG A 30 5.98 -2.48 13.84
CA ARG A 30 5.90 -3.78 13.19
C ARG A 30 6.17 -3.75 11.68
N ILE A 31 5.81 -2.65 11.01
CA ILE A 31 6.18 -2.45 9.60
C ILE A 31 7.68 -2.18 9.47
N ALA A 32 8.28 -1.41 10.38
CA ALA A 32 9.70 -1.10 10.37
C ALA A 32 10.58 -2.33 10.61
N ASP A 33 10.13 -3.29 11.40
CA ASP A 33 10.86 -4.54 11.65
C ASP A 33 10.97 -5.44 10.40
N VAL A 34 9.99 -5.35 9.50
CA VAL A 34 9.86 -6.29 8.36
C VAL A 34 10.19 -5.63 7.02
N SER A 35 9.93 -4.34 6.87
CA SER A 35 10.10 -3.64 5.59
C SER A 35 11.30 -2.69 5.63
N PRO A 36 12.21 -2.76 4.64
CA PRO A 36 13.29 -1.77 4.49
C PRO A 36 12.76 -0.38 4.08
N ARG A 37 11.46 -0.24 3.79
CA ARG A 37 10.81 1.02 3.39
C ARG A 37 9.51 1.22 4.18
N PRO A 38 9.58 1.42 5.51
CA PRO A 38 8.39 1.40 6.36
C PRO A 38 7.36 2.45 6.01
N ARG A 39 7.81 3.66 5.65
CA ARG A 39 6.92 4.75 5.20
C ARG A 39 6.12 4.35 3.96
N TYR A 40 6.79 3.75 2.97
CA TYR A 40 6.15 3.32 1.74
C TYR A 40 5.17 2.16 1.97
N ALA A 41 5.57 1.16 2.78
CA ALA A 41 4.69 0.06 3.15
C ALA A 41 3.45 0.54 3.92
N PHE A 42 3.62 1.45 4.87
CA PHE A 42 2.52 2.07 5.60
C PHE A 42 1.57 2.85 4.68
N MET A 43 2.10 3.59 3.70
CA MET A 43 1.27 4.29 2.70
C MET A 43 0.45 3.31 1.87
N VAL A 44 1.07 2.23 1.36
CA VAL A 44 0.37 1.17 0.63
C VAL A 44 -0.75 0.57 1.48
N LEU A 45 -0.50 0.30 2.77
CA LEU A 45 -1.51 -0.20 3.69
C LEU A 45 -2.69 0.77 3.85
N ASN A 46 -2.44 2.08 4.00
CA ASN A 46 -3.49 3.08 4.12
C ASN A 46 -4.35 3.17 2.84
N LEU A 47 -3.72 3.10 1.66
CA LEU A 47 -4.46 3.09 0.39
C LEU A 47 -5.33 1.84 0.24
N ILE A 48 -4.81 0.67 0.62
CA ILE A 48 -5.58 -0.58 0.65
C ILE A 48 -6.75 -0.44 1.63
N ALA A 49 -6.54 0.18 2.81
CA ALA A 49 -7.59 0.40 3.81
C ALA A 49 -8.70 1.33 3.32
N LYS A 50 -8.33 2.41 2.63
CA LYS A 50 -9.29 3.31 2.01
C LYS A 50 -10.22 2.58 1.05
N VAL A 51 -9.69 1.66 0.25
CA VAL A 51 -10.51 0.85 -0.68
C VAL A 51 -11.29 -0.25 0.06
N ALA A 52 -10.66 -0.93 1.01
CA ALA A 52 -11.25 -2.05 1.73
C ALA A 52 -12.45 -1.65 2.61
N ASN A 53 -12.44 -0.45 3.18
CA ASN A 53 -13.57 0.09 3.96
C ASN A 53 -14.83 0.26 3.10
N ASN A 54 -14.70 0.40 1.78
CA ASN A 54 -15.83 0.46 0.86
C ASN A 54 -16.33 -0.93 0.45
N ASN A 55 -15.60 -2.01 0.79
CA ASN A 55 -15.86 -3.36 0.26
C ASN A 55 -15.63 -4.45 1.33
N SER A 56 -16.40 -4.39 2.42
CA SER A 56 -16.49 -5.45 3.44
C SER A 56 -15.16 -5.87 4.09
N GLY A 57 -14.14 -5.00 4.08
CA GLY A 57 -12.80 -5.27 4.64
C GLY A 57 -11.79 -5.87 3.65
N SER A 58 -12.14 -6.00 2.36
CA SER A 58 -11.24 -6.45 1.29
C SER A 58 -11.15 -5.46 0.13
N ALA A 59 -9.94 -5.14 -0.31
CA ALA A 59 -9.69 -4.32 -1.49
C ALA A 59 -9.42 -5.22 -2.71
N GLY A 60 -10.12 -4.96 -3.81
CA GLY A 60 -9.90 -5.63 -5.10
C GLY A 60 -11.04 -6.55 -5.54
N PRO A 61 -10.91 -7.19 -6.71
CA PRO A 61 -9.74 -7.12 -7.60
C PRO A 61 -9.61 -5.79 -8.36
N TYR A 62 -10.69 -5.02 -8.40
CA TYR A 62 -10.72 -3.72 -9.07
C TYR A 62 -11.20 -2.62 -8.12
N VAL A 63 -10.79 -1.40 -8.42
CA VAL A 63 -11.27 -0.16 -7.81
C VAL A 63 -12.13 0.55 -8.84
N VAL A 64 -13.31 1.01 -8.42
CA VAL A 64 -14.17 1.85 -9.26
C VAL A 64 -13.84 3.31 -8.96
N GLU A 65 -13.35 4.03 -9.96
CA GLU A 65 -12.99 5.44 -9.85
C GLU A 65 -13.38 6.14 -11.17
N HIS A 66 -14.14 7.24 -11.08
CA HIS A 66 -14.67 7.98 -12.26
C HIS A 66 -15.35 7.06 -13.30
N ASP A 67 -16.20 6.14 -12.84
CA ASP A 67 -16.91 5.16 -13.67
C ASP A 67 -16.00 4.17 -14.44
N ARG A 68 -14.72 4.11 -14.08
CA ARG A 68 -13.75 3.15 -14.64
C ARG A 68 -13.40 2.08 -13.63
N ARG A 69 -13.33 0.84 -14.12
CA ARG A 69 -12.88 -0.32 -13.35
C ARG A 69 -11.37 -0.50 -13.54
N ILE A 70 -10.59 -0.07 -12.55
CA ILE A 70 -9.12 -0.09 -12.59
C ILE A 70 -8.60 -1.28 -11.77
N PRO A 71 -7.67 -2.11 -12.28
CA PRO A 71 -7.05 -3.16 -11.49
C PRO A 71 -6.41 -2.59 -10.21
N LEU A 72 -6.61 -3.25 -9.07
CA LEU A 72 -6.18 -2.71 -7.77
C LEU A 72 -4.69 -2.36 -7.73
N ARG A 73 -3.84 -3.20 -8.34
CA ARG A 73 -2.39 -2.96 -8.39
C ARG A 73 -2.05 -1.70 -9.17
N ASP A 74 -2.78 -1.42 -10.23
CA ASP A 74 -2.54 -0.27 -11.10
C ASP A 74 -3.01 1.00 -10.42
N TRP A 75 -4.19 0.95 -9.80
CA TRP A 75 -4.70 2.03 -8.96
C TRP A 75 -3.76 2.35 -7.79
N LEU A 76 -3.17 1.34 -7.13
CA LEU A 76 -2.17 1.56 -6.08
C LEU A 76 -0.91 2.24 -6.62
N CYS A 77 -0.42 1.83 -7.80
CA CYS A 77 0.72 2.47 -8.42
C CYS A 77 0.42 3.95 -8.70
N ASP A 78 -0.73 4.25 -9.29
CA ASP A 78 -1.16 5.59 -9.66
C ASP A 78 -1.38 6.49 -8.46
N SER A 79 -2.01 5.97 -7.41
CA SER A 79 -2.28 6.71 -6.17
C SER A 79 -0.99 7.13 -5.46
N LEU A 80 0.13 6.44 -5.70
CA LEU A 80 1.43 6.75 -5.12
C LEU A 80 2.25 7.74 -5.98
N VAL A 81 1.88 7.96 -7.25
CA VAL A 81 2.58 8.85 -8.20
C VAL A 81 2.65 10.31 -7.72
N PRO A 82 1.58 10.94 -7.18
CA PRO A 82 1.63 12.33 -6.70
C PRO A 82 2.64 12.54 -5.58
N MET A 83 2.85 11.53 -4.74
CA MET A 83 3.77 11.60 -3.60
C MET A 83 5.24 11.51 -4.02
N ALA A 84 5.51 10.93 -5.20
CA ALA A 84 6.83 10.91 -5.82
C ALA A 84 7.18 12.19 -6.58
N LYS A 85 6.28 13.19 -6.68
CA LYS A 85 6.52 14.42 -7.45
C LYS A 85 7.73 15.24 -6.97
N ARG A 86 8.09 15.13 -5.68
CA ARG A 86 9.28 15.79 -5.10
C ARG A 86 10.47 14.84 -4.92
N ASP A 87 10.35 13.58 -5.35
CA ASP A 87 11.42 12.59 -5.20
C ASP A 87 12.49 12.84 -6.27
N ALA A 88 13.74 13.01 -5.86
CA ALA A 88 14.89 13.19 -6.75
C ALA A 88 14.95 12.09 -7.84
N ARG A 89 14.45 10.89 -7.54
CA ARG A 89 14.34 9.80 -8.48
C ARG A 89 13.35 10.06 -9.60
N ARG A 90 12.22 10.72 -9.33
CA ARG A 90 11.25 11.08 -10.38
C ARG A 90 11.83 12.15 -11.30
N LEU A 91 12.51 13.16 -10.75
CA LEU A 91 13.18 14.18 -11.55
C LEU A 91 14.23 13.55 -12.48
N ALA A 92 15.00 12.57 -11.99
CA ALA A 92 15.93 11.80 -12.83
C ALA A 92 15.20 11.05 -13.97
N ILE A 93 14.06 10.40 -13.69
CA ILE A 93 13.25 9.72 -14.71
C ILE A 93 12.69 10.72 -15.74
N VAL A 94 12.19 11.88 -15.29
CA VAL A 94 11.68 12.93 -16.19
C VAL A 94 12.78 13.40 -17.14
N ASN A 95 13.97 13.71 -16.61
CA ASN A 95 15.11 14.13 -17.41
C ASN A 95 15.54 13.05 -18.42
N GLU A 96 15.57 11.79 -17.99
CA GLU A 96 15.91 10.66 -18.85
C GLU A 96 14.88 10.46 -19.96
N VAL A 97 13.58 10.52 -19.64
CA VAL A 97 12.48 10.38 -20.61
C VAL A 97 12.52 11.52 -21.63
N ARG A 98 12.64 12.77 -21.18
CA ARG A 98 12.73 13.93 -22.07
C ARG A 98 13.94 13.84 -22.99
N SER A 99 15.09 13.42 -22.47
CA SER A 99 16.31 13.19 -23.26
C SER A 99 16.13 12.06 -24.28
N SER A 100 15.42 10.99 -23.91
CA SER A 100 15.11 9.89 -24.82
C SER A 100 14.17 10.31 -25.95
N LEU A 101 13.07 11.01 -25.63
CA LEU A 101 12.10 11.46 -26.62
C LEU A 101 12.70 12.51 -27.56
N ASN A 102 13.58 13.40 -27.05
CA ASN A 102 14.37 14.32 -27.89
C ASN A 102 15.30 13.56 -28.84
N ARG A 103 16.03 12.54 -28.37
CA ARG A 103 16.93 11.74 -29.23
C ARG A 103 16.18 10.98 -30.33
N MET A 104 14.94 10.59 -30.07
CA MET A 104 14.08 9.93 -31.07
C MET A 104 13.36 10.93 -31.98
N ASN A 105 13.48 12.23 -31.73
CA ASN A 105 12.84 13.32 -32.48
C ASN A 105 11.31 13.16 -32.60
N VAL A 106 10.67 12.65 -31.54
CA VAL A 106 9.22 12.37 -31.48
C VAL A 106 8.43 13.42 -30.68
N LEU A 107 9.11 14.41 -30.08
CA LEU A 107 8.43 15.45 -29.31
C LEU A 107 7.71 16.42 -30.25
N PRO A 108 6.42 16.70 -30.02
CA PRO A 108 5.69 17.72 -30.77
C PRO A 108 6.31 19.12 -30.62
N SER A 109 6.11 19.98 -31.62
CA SER A 109 6.49 21.40 -31.55
C SER A 109 5.63 22.20 -30.58
N ASP A 110 4.39 21.75 -30.32
CA ASP A 110 3.54 22.30 -29.26
C ASP A 110 4.10 21.91 -27.88
N VAL A 111 4.46 22.91 -27.10
CA VAL A 111 5.05 22.77 -25.76
C VAL A 111 4.10 22.02 -24.83
N ASP A 112 2.79 22.30 -24.89
CA ASP A 112 1.82 21.65 -24.00
C ASP A 112 1.60 20.18 -24.40
N ALA A 113 1.59 19.87 -25.70
CA ALA A 113 1.54 18.50 -26.18
C ALA A 113 2.80 17.71 -25.83
N ALA A 114 3.98 18.34 -25.92
CA ALA A 114 5.25 17.75 -25.53
C ALA A 114 5.29 17.42 -24.03
N GLU A 115 4.85 18.33 -23.16
CA GLU A 115 4.77 18.07 -21.71
C GLU A 115 3.77 16.97 -21.37
N ARG A 116 2.61 16.90 -22.05
CA ARG A 116 1.65 15.79 -21.88
C ARG A 116 2.27 14.44 -22.24
N MET A 117 2.98 14.37 -23.38
CA MET A 117 3.65 13.14 -23.83
C MET A 117 4.75 12.70 -22.84
N VAL A 118 5.57 13.65 -22.37
CA VAL A 118 6.61 13.38 -21.36
C VAL A 118 5.97 12.86 -20.06
N GLU A 119 4.92 13.50 -19.55
CA GLU A 119 4.24 13.06 -18.33
C GLU A 119 3.59 11.69 -18.49
N GLU A 120 3.03 11.36 -19.67
CA GLU A 120 2.47 10.04 -19.94
C GLU A 120 3.54 8.94 -19.95
N GLU A 121 4.68 9.18 -20.62
CA GLU A 121 5.78 8.22 -20.67
C GLU A 121 6.46 8.07 -19.30
N VAL A 122 6.65 9.17 -18.56
CA VAL A 122 7.12 9.14 -17.16
C VAL A 122 6.16 8.34 -16.30
N ARG A 123 4.85 8.55 -16.44
CA ARG A 123 3.83 7.78 -15.72
C ARG A 123 3.91 6.30 -16.07
N ALA A 124 4.08 5.94 -17.35
CA ALA A 124 4.23 4.55 -17.78
C ALA A 124 5.48 3.89 -17.16
N ARG A 125 6.62 4.58 -17.15
CA ARG A 125 7.88 4.08 -16.58
C ARG A 125 7.84 3.97 -15.05
N VAL A 126 7.21 4.95 -14.40
CA VAL A 126 6.94 4.93 -12.95
C VAL A 126 5.97 3.81 -12.60
N ARG A 127 4.89 3.59 -13.36
CA ARG A 127 3.96 2.46 -13.18
C ARG A 127 4.68 1.11 -13.28
N ARG A 128 5.53 0.94 -14.30
CA ARG A 128 6.30 -0.29 -14.51
C ARG A 128 7.20 -0.62 -13.30
N SER A 129 7.91 0.39 -12.79
CA SER A 129 8.73 0.25 -11.58
C SER A 129 7.89 0.14 -10.29
N GLY A 130 6.74 0.81 -10.28
CA GLY A 130 5.78 0.88 -9.18
C GLY A 130 5.16 -0.46 -8.87
N ARG A 131 4.83 -1.27 -9.89
CA ARG A 131 4.27 -2.62 -9.69
C ARG A 131 5.18 -3.52 -8.86
N CYS A 132 6.49 -3.49 -9.13
CA CYS A 132 7.48 -4.23 -8.35
C CYS A 132 7.57 -3.71 -6.91
N ASN A 133 7.54 -2.39 -6.71
CA ASN A 133 7.61 -1.78 -5.38
C ASN A 133 6.35 -2.08 -4.55
N VAL A 134 5.15 -1.94 -5.14
CA VAL A 134 3.87 -2.30 -4.51
C VAL A 134 3.86 -3.79 -4.17
N SER A 135 4.26 -4.67 -5.07
CA SER A 135 4.31 -6.12 -4.80
C SER A 135 5.24 -6.48 -3.64
N ARG A 136 6.41 -5.83 -3.56
CA ARG A 136 7.34 -6.00 -2.42
C ARG A 136 6.72 -5.49 -1.13
N ALA A 137 6.19 -4.27 -1.12
CA ALA A 137 5.54 -3.67 0.05
C ALA A 137 4.37 -4.53 0.55
N VAL A 138 3.50 -5.01 -0.35
CA VAL A 138 2.42 -5.94 -0.01
C VAL A 138 2.97 -7.24 0.57
N SER A 139 4.08 -7.75 0.04
CA SER A 139 4.70 -8.97 0.58
C SER A 139 5.25 -8.73 1.99
N ASP A 140 5.84 -7.57 2.27
CA ASP A 140 6.29 -7.19 3.61
C ASP A 140 5.09 -7.04 4.57
N LEU A 141 4.01 -6.41 4.14
CA LEU A 141 2.77 -6.28 4.92
C LEU A 141 2.10 -7.63 5.21
N VAL A 142 2.16 -8.58 4.28
CA VAL A 142 1.70 -9.96 4.50
C VAL A 142 2.60 -10.68 5.51
N ARG A 143 3.93 -10.54 5.41
CA ARG A 143 4.87 -11.10 6.39
C ARG A 143 4.67 -10.48 7.78
N ALA A 144 4.38 -9.20 7.84
CA ALA A 144 4.02 -8.49 9.07
C ALA A 144 2.66 -8.92 9.64
N GLY A 145 1.87 -9.74 8.94
CA GLY A 145 0.54 -10.17 9.40
C GLY A 145 -0.55 -9.09 9.33
N LEU A 146 -0.30 -8.01 8.59
CA LEU A 146 -1.21 -6.87 8.45
C LEU A 146 -2.18 -7.02 7.27
N LEU A 147 -1.80 -7.85 6.29
CA LEU A 147 -2.60 -8.15 5.10
C LEU A 147 -2.69 -9.65 4.85
N ARG A 148 -3.81 -10.09 4.26
CA ARG A 148 -3.92 -11.36 3.56
C ARG A 148 -4.05 -11.09 2.06
N ARG A 149 -3.36 -11.88 1.25
CA ARG A 149 -3.40 -11.79 -0.21
C ARG A 149 -4.07 -13.02 -0.79
N HIS A 150 -5.11 -12.80 -1.59
CA HIS A 150 -5.73 -13.82 -2.43
C HIS A 150 -5.82 -13.32 -3.88
N TYR A 151 -6.26 -14.19 -4.77
CA TYR A 151 -6.29 -13.92 -6.21
C TYR A 151 -7.63 -14.36 -6.79
N GLN A 152 -8.26 -13.52 -7.61
CA GLN A 152 -9.53 -13.77 -8.28
C GLN A 152 -9.34 -13.74 -9.81
N GLY A 153 -10.10 -14.56 -10.56
CA GLY A 153 -10.02 -14.64 -12.02
C GLY A 153 -9.66 -16.04 -12.53
N PHE A 154 -9.72 -16.21 -13.85
CA PHE A 154 -9.44 -17.49 -14.51
C PHE A 154 -7.95 -17.84 -14.46
N ARG A 155 -7.67 -19.13 -14.23
CA ARG A 155 -6.31 -19.69 -14.18
C ARG A 155 -5.96 -20.19 -15.58
N VAL A 156 -5.04 -19.51 -16.28
CA VAL A 156 -4.42 -20.04 -17.49
C VAL A 156 -3.01 -20.49 -17.12
N ASP A 157 -2.66 -21.72 -17.49
CA ASP A 157 -1.53 -22.50 -16.98
C ASP A 157 -0.21 -21.74 -16.87
N HIS A 158 0.26 -21.49 -15.63
CA HIS A 158 1.63 -21.07 -15.44
C HIS A 158 2.22 -21.37 -14.05
N HIS A 159 3.52 -21.68 -14.04
CA HIS A 159 4.36 -21.94 -12.87
C HIS A 159 4.69 -20.66 -12.07
N ASN A 160 4.32 -19.48 -12.57
CA ASN A 160 4.58 -18.18 -11.93
C ASN A 160 3.40 -17.69 -11.09
N ARG A 161 3.69 -17.06 -9.94
CA ARG A 161 2.69 -16.42 -9.05
C ARG A 161 1.84 -15.41 -9.81
N GLY A 162 0.63 -15.79 -10.19
CA GLY A 162 -0.37 -14.87 -10.72
C GLY A 162 -1.28 -15.48 -11.76
N ALA A 163 -0.79 -16.23 -12.74
CA ALA A 163 -1.62 -16.84 -13.81
C ALA A 163 -2.74 -15.92 -14.36
N GLN A 164 -2.43 -14.64 -14.62
CA GLN A 164 -3.39 -13.57 -14.99
C GLN A 164 -4.55 -13.31 -14.00
N ARG A 165 -4.47 -13.83 -12.78
CA ARG A 165 -5.42 -13.57 -11.70
C ARG A 165 -5.14 -12.20 -11.08
N GLU A 166 -6.22 -11.49 -10.81
CA GLU A 166 -6.18 -10.19 -10.17
C GLU A 166 -6.01 -10.33 -8.66
N ALA A 167 -5.19 -9.45 -8.08
CA ALA A 167 -4.90 -9.49 -6.66
C ALA A 167 -6.03 -8.85 -5.85
N VAL A 168 -6.37 -9.51 -4.75
CA VAL A 168 -7.30 -9.00 -3.74
C VAL A 168 -6.60 -9.04 -2.39
N TYR A 169 -6.72 -7.96 -1.63
CA TYR A 169 -6.06 -7.76 -0.35
C TYR A 169 -7.09 -7.59 0.76
N THR A 170 -7.01 -8.40 1.79
CA THR A 170 -7.88 -8.32 2.97
C THR A 170 -7.09 -7.78 4.14
N ILE A 171 -7.61 -6.77 4.82
CA ILE A 171 -6.98 -6.20 6.01
C ILE A 171 -7.29 -7.08 7.20
N THR A 172 -6.27 -7.39 8.01
CA THR A 172 -6.48 -8.17 9.23
C THR A 172 -7.16 -7.34 10.30
N ALA A 173 -7.91 -7.97 11.21
CA ALA A 173 -8.58 -7.28 12.32
C ALA A 173 -7.60 -6.45 13.16
N LEU A 174 -6.37 -6.95 13.34
CA LEU A 174 -5.28 -6.26 14.03
C LEU A 174 -4.90 -4.94 13.31
N ALA A 175 -4.71 -4.97 11.99
CA ALA A 175 -4.40 -3.78 11.22
C ALA A 175 -5.59 -2.81 11.16
N ALA A 176 -6.82 -3.34 11.00
CA ALA A 176 -8.04 -2.54 10.98
C ALA A 176 -8.26 -1.80 12.30
N GLY A 177 -8.05 -2.46 13.45
CA GLY A 177 -8.14 -1.83 14.76
C GLY A 177 -7.15 -0.68 14.94
N ALA A 178 -5.90 -0.89 14.56
CA ALA A 178 -4.85 0.12 14.64
C ALA A 178 -5.10 1.34 13.74
N LEU A 179 -5.70 1.14 12.56
CA LEU A 179 -6.03 2.21 11.62
C LEU A 179 -7.30 2.98 12.03
N ASN A 180 -8.27 2.31 12.66
CA ASN A 180 -9.54 2.89 13.09
C ASN A 180 -9.46 3.61 14.45
N GLY A 181 -8.45 3.31 15.27
CA GLY A 181 -8.15 4.04 16.51
C GLY A 181 -7.68 5.49 16.31
N ARG A 182 -7.84 6.06 15.11
CA ARG A 182 -7.65 7.50 14.80
C ARG A 182 -8.86 8.37 15.19
N LYS A 183 -9.94 7.78 15.71
CA LYS A 183 -11.14 8.50 16.15
C LYS A 183 -10.99 9.04 17.55
#